data_AF-A0A813PM93-F1
#
_entry.id   AF-A0A813PM93-F1
#
_cell.length_a   1.000
_cell.length_b   1.000
_cell.length_c   1.000
_cell.angle_alpha   90.00
_cell.angle_beta   90.00
_cell.angle_gamma   90.00
#
_symmetry.space_group_name_H-M   'P 1'
#
loop_
_entity.id
_entity.type
_entity.pdbx_description
1 polymer ?
#
loop_
_entity_poly.entity_id
_entity_poly.type
_entity_poly.pdbx_seq_one_letter_code
_entity_poly.pdbx_strand_id
1 'polypeptide(L)'
;MNHLKILFLLNFLILFNLSFGLSKSKEDELKEFIVSLARKHPDLPDHLWKDFFNRNNDGQLPASNLNKSLSEERTGPKANDQIVKKRRTSRSLEISYPEYFIAGNDYKLPYKLDQPMFPRPFTLDLEILIVTDLTILNDFQTLLNTTDKTKIFSYMRIYYSHLINSVNQLFKRSLNNDPDLRINLRVVDFFLFEYVDELYWTSYFVAGDEIRYFNGREVLNSRYSLNAFKVFMNNLKIPFEYDLAIGFLNKDLWYDLKDIDQSMRSSQRGASYLGSICSNYRVALIEDDGGFSNMYTLARHILHSLGVNYDSNSCSNNFLMSQVNSTSNNGLFSLCTIHQLKAILLNNQNNSPRASCLIRTGDRLADDFNYVNQNGYSIGQVWDADQQCKLRLGPQASFCQIYYNEMCSTLYCRESLSSRTCIPTTAAGEGTVCGYKSACKAGKCEESLQVTASECPFGDDYVRNGVDPVKYNGNLVTCKEYFSDLSRLGYSIDGFCNSNDGLNSCCQSCSKYRALDCSDKAFICPSLKDYCQYVPWLHDSCPKSCKKCTTTPITCNLIDNSPCLNGAICSYSENEPDIVFRFKCVCRPGYYGEYCEKSKNILFPVDFGST
;
A
#
# COMPACT_ATOMS: atom_id res chain seq x y z
N MET A 1 -8.61 -44.32 -4.34
CA MET A 1 -9.14 -43.24 -3.47
C MET A 1 -8.28 -42.01 -3.73
N ASN A 2 -8.84 -40.86 -4.12
CA ASN A 2 -8.04 -39.64 -4.38
C ASN A 2 -7.29 -39.21 -3.10
N HIS A 3 -6.06 -38.71 -3.22
CA HIS A 3 -5.26 -38.18 -2.10
C HIS A 3 -6.06 -37.21 -1.21
N LEU A 4 -6.94 -36.40 -1.82
CA LEU A 4 -7.84 -35.48 -1.13
C LEU A 4 -8.84 -36.18 -0.18
N LYS A 5 -9.37 -37.35 -0.57
CA LYS A 5 -10.29 -38.15 0.28
C LYS A 5 -9.55 -38.81 1.44
N ILE A 6 -8.27 -39.14 1.28
CA ILE A 6 -7.43 -39.71 2.34
C ILE A 6 -7.10 -38.65 3.40
N LEU A 7 -6.73 -37.43 2.96
CA LEU A 7 -6.53 -36.28 3.85
C LEU A 7 -7.81 -35.90 4.62
N PHE A 8 -8.96 -35.95 3.95
CA PHE A 8 -10.26 -35.71 4.60
C PHE A 8 -10.58 -36.78 5.66
N LEU A 9 -10.31 -38.05 5.36
CA LEU A 9 -10.50 -39.15 6.30
C LEU A 9 -9.59 -39.00 7.54
N LEU A 10 -8.33 -38.61 7.33
CA LEU A 10 -7.36 -38.39 8.40
C LEU A 10 -7.76 -37.20 9.29
N ASN A 11 -8.16 -36.07 8.71
CA ASN A 11 -8.67 -34.92 9.48
C ASN A 11 -9.95 -35.24 10.26
N PHE A 12 -10.88 -35.99 9.65
CA PHE A 12 -12.10 -36.41 10.32
C PHE A 12 -11.79 -37.34 11.51
N LEU A 13 -10.88 -38.29 11.36
CA LEU A 13 -10.49 -39.22 12.43
C LEU A 13 -9.73 -38.51 13.57
N ILE A 14 -8.88 -37.53 13.26
CA ILE A 14 -8.17 -36.72 14.26
C ILE A 14 -9.17 -35.87 15.06
N LEU A 15 -10.10 -35.19 14.39
CA LEU A 15 -11.15 -34.39 15.04
C LEU A 15 -12.10 -35.25 15.87
N PHE A 16 -12.51 -36.42 15.35
CA PHE A 16 -13.40 -37.33 16.07
C PHE A 16 -12.75 -37.86 17.36
N ASN A 17 -11.45 -38.17 17.32
CA ASN A 17 -10.70 -38.61 18.50
C ASN A 17 -10.51 -37.48 19.53
N LEU A 18 -10.28 -36.24 19.06
CA LEU A 18 -10.16 -35.04 19.92
C LEU A 18 -11.48 -34.64 20.59
N SER A 19 -12.63 -34.90 19.97
CA SER A 19 -13.94 -34.43 20.46
C SER A 19 -14.71 -35.46 21.30
N PHE A 20 -14.50 -36.77 21.12
CA PHE A 20 -15.40 -37.78 21.71
C PHE A 20 -14.75 -38.90 22.51
N GLY A 21 -13.42 -39.00 22.58
CA GLY A 21 -12.70 -39.96 23.42
C GLY A 21 -13.00 -41.44 23.09
N LEU A 22 -12.14 -42.10 22.34
CA LEU A 22 -12.31 -43.53 22.01
C LEU A 22 -11.94 -44.45 23.19
N SER A 23 -12.59 -45.62 23.27
CA SER A 23 -12.15 -46.68 24.19
C SER A 23 -10.83 -47.29 23.71
N LYS A 24 -9.99 -47.76 24.65
CA LYS A 24 -8.63 -48.27 24.37
C LYS A 24 -8.58 -49.34 23.26
N SER A 25 -9.59 -50.23 23.20
CA SER A 25 -9.71 -51.26 22.15
C SER A 25 -9.98 -50.69 20.75
N LYS A 26 -10.72 -49.57 20.62
CA LYS A 26 -10.97 -48.92 19.33
C LYS A 26 -9.81 -48.04 18.89
N GLU A 27 -9.02 -47.55 19.85
CA GLU A 27 -7.79 -46.80 19.57
C GLU A 27 -6.73 -47.70 18.91
N ASP A 28 -6.63 -48.96 19.33
CA ASP A 28 -5.68 -49.92 18.77
C ASP A 28 -6.09 -50.40 17.36
N GLU A 29 -7.38 -50.61 17.10
CA GLU A 29 -7.88 -50.88 15.72
C GLU A 29 -7.63 -49.70 14.77
N LEU A 30 -7.81 -48.47 15.27
CA LEU A 30 -7.56 -47.26 14.50
C LEU A 30 -6.07 -47.08 14.18
N LYS A 31 -5.17 -47.41 15.12
CA LYS A 31 -3.73 -47.44 14.91
C LYS A 31 -3.33 -48.44 13.82
N GLU A 32 -3.87 -49.66 13.85
CA GLU A 32 -3.58 -50.66 12.80
C GLU A 32 -4.09 -50.22 11.41
N PHE A 33 -5.27 -49.58 11.35
CA PHE A 33 -5.80 -49.05 10.10
C PHE A 33 -4.92 -47.93 9.51
N ILE A 34 -4.41 -47.04 10.36
CA ILE A 34 -3.53 -45.93 9.95
C ILE A 34 -2.15 -46.45 9.50
N VAL A 35 -1.58 -47.46 10.19
CA VAL A 35 -0.35 -48.13 9.77
C VAL A 35 -0.52 -48.83 8.40
N SER A 36 -1.69 -49.45 8.18
CA SER A 36 -2.03 -50.06 6.89
C SER A 36 -2.17 -49.02 5.77
N LEU A 37 -2.70 -47.84 6.07
CA LEU A 37 -2.82 -46.72 5.12
C LEU A 37 -1.46 -46.12 4.75
N ALA A 38 -0.59 -45.91 5.75
CA ALA A 38 0.76 -45.37 5.54
C ALA A 38 1.61 -46.29 4.63
N ARG A 39 1.48 -47.61 4.79
CA ARG A 39 2.14 -48.59 3.91
C ARG A 39 1.66 -48.55 2.46
N LYS A 40 0.41 -48.13 2.21
CA LYS A 40 -0.17 -48.04 0.87
C LYS A 40 0.10 -46.71 0.16
N HIS A 41 0.56 -45.68 0.88
CA HIS A 41 0.78 -44.33 0.35
C HIS A 41 2.09 -43.72 0.86
N PRO A 42 3.26 -44.24 0.45
CA PRO A 42 4.58 -43.80 0.92
C PRO A 42 4.99 -42.40 0.43
N ASP A 43 4.25 -41.82 -0.52
CA ASP A 43 4.55 -40.54 -1.17
C ASP A 43 4.06 -39.32 -0.37
N LEU A 44 3.31 -39.56 0.72
CA LEU A 44 2.79 -38.51 1.61
C LEU A 44 3.85 -38.13 2.66
N PRO A 45 4.04 -36.83 2.95
CA PRO A 45 5.13 -36.39 3.81
C PRO A 45 5.01 -36.87 5.27
N ASP A 46 6.13 -37.33 5.83
CA ASP A 46 6.22 -38.01 7.15
C ASP A 46 5.59 -37.26 8.33
N HIS A 47 5.52 -35.92 8.26
CA HIS A 47 4.95 -35.11 9.35
C HIS A 47 3.44 -35.33 9.53
N LEU A 48 2.70 -35.70 8.47
CA LEU A 48 1.27 -36.03 8.55
C LEU A 48 0.99 -37.25 9.45
N TRP A 49 1.96 -38.16 9.57
CA TRP A 49 1.83 -39.36 10.39
C TRP A 49 2.33 -39.14 11.83
N LYS A 50 3.32 -38.26 12.01
CA LYS A 50 3.96 -38.00 13.31
C LYS A 50 2.99 -37.43 14.36
N ASP A 51 2.01 -36.63 13.95
CA ASP A 51 1.02 -36.06 14.87
C ASP A 51 0.09 -37.12 15.48
N PHE A 52 -0.08 -38.27 14.83
CA PHE A 52 -0.89 -39.38 15.35
C PHE A 52 -0.12 -40.27 16.34
N PHE A 53 1.18 -40.54 16.07
CA PHE A 53 1.97 -41.47 16.88
C PHE A 53 2.65 -40.83 18.10
N ASN A 54 2.84 -39.50 18.14
CA ASN A 54 3.55 -38.82 19.23
C ASN A 54 2.70 -38.51 20.48
N ARG A 55 1.50 -39.08 20.63
CA ARG A 55 0.64 -38.83 21.81
C ARG A 55 0.48 -39.99 22.80
N ASN A 56 1.23 -41.08 22.66
CA ASN A 56 1.34 -42.06 23.73
C ASN A 56 2.81 -42.44 23.92
N ASN A 57 3.37 -42.10 25.08
CA ASN A 57 4.63 -42.67 25.56
C ASN A 57 4.47 -44.19 25.67
N ASP A 58 4.94 -44.90 24.64
CA ASP A 58 5.47 -46.27 24.61
C ASP A 58 5.18 -46.88 23.23
N GLY A 59 6.21 -46.92 22.37
CA GLY A 59 6.12 -47.57 21.07
C GLY A 59 7.26 -47.18 20.13
N GLN A 60 8.42 -47.83 20.28
CA GLN A 60 9.47 -47.82 19.26
C GLN A 60 8.90 -48.32 17.91
N LEU A 61 9.07 -47.53 16.85
CA LEU A 61 9.03 -48.04 15.48
C LEU A 61 10.22 -49.01 15.31
N PRO A 62 10.02 -50.26 14.83
CA PRO A 62 11.13 -51.16 14.62
C PRO A 62 11.98 -50.66 13.45
N ALA A 63 13.26 -50.44 13.72
CA ALA A 63 14.28 -50.30 12.71
C ALA A 63 14.37 -51.60 11.90
N SER A 64 14.20 -51.52 10.58
CA SER A 64 14.69 -52.55 9.67
C SER A 64 15.19 -51.93 8.36
N ASN A 65 16.52 -51.81 8.29
CA ASN A 65 17.37 -52.01 7.12
C ASN A 65 17.08 -51.20 5.83
N LEU A 66 17.76 -50.07 5.71
CA LEU A 66 18.52 -49.74 4.51
C LEU A 66 19.89 -49.24 4.97
N ASN A 67 20.81 -50.20 5.11
CA ASN A 67 22.19 -49.97 5.50
C ASN A 67 23.05 -49.89 4.23
N LYS A 68 24.12 -49.08 4.32
CA LYS A 68 25.33 -49.04 3.48
C LYS A 68 25.24 -48.34 2.11
N SER A 69 25.84 -47.15 2.04
CA SER A 69 27.20 -47.02 1.49
C SER A 69 27.75 -45.61 1.71
N LEU A 70 29.07 -45.54 1.97
CA LEU A 70 29.95 -44.37 1.96
C LEU A 70 30.13 -43.61 3.28
N SER A 71 30.82 -44.27 4.20
CA SER A 71 31.89 -43.63 4.98
C SER A 71 33.17 -43.63 4.14
N GLU A 72 33.76 -42.46 3.89
CA GLU A 72 35.22 -42.34 3.79
C GLU A 72 35.64 -40.93 4.23
N GLU A 73 36.52 -40.92 5.22
CA GLU A 73 37.10 -39.76 5.88
C GLU A 73 38.03 -38.97 4.94
N ARG A 74 38.12 -37.64 5.13
CA ARG A 74 39.37 -36.90 4.96
C ARG A 74 39.38 -35.60 5.79
N THR A 75 40.03 -35.73 6.95
CA THR A 75 40.84 -34.79 7.74
C THR A 75 41.11 -33.35 7.22
N GLY A 76 40.65 -32.36 8.01
CA GLY A 76 41.35 -31.12 8.43
C GLY A 76 41.41 -29.89 7.50
N PRO A 77 41.74 -28.66 8.00
CA PRO A 77 42.00 -28.25 9.39
C PRO A 77 41.04 -27.17 9.95
N LYS A 78 41.01 -27.09 11.28
CA LYS A 78 40.44 -26.01 12.10
C LYS A 78 41.10 -24.66 11.77
N ALA A 79 40.31 -23.60 11.65
CA ALA A 79 40.80 -22.22 11.71
C ALA A 79 39.79 -21.31 12.43
N ASN A 80 40.17 -20.95 13.66
CA ASN A 80 39.87 -19.75 14.45
C ASN A 80 38.42 -19.26 14.59
N ASP A 81 37.90 -19.52 15.80
CA ASP A 81 37.08 -18.59 16.56
C ASP A 81 37.71 -17.18 16.59
N GLN A 82 37.10 -16.24 15.88
CA GLN A 82 37.11 -14.84 16.27
C GLN A 82 35.66 -14.37 16.41
N ILE A 83 35.23 -14.36 17.67
CA ILE A 83 34.04 -13.66 18.16
C ILE A 83 34.25 -12.17 17.90
N VAL A 84 33.80 -11.68 16.74
CA VAL A 84 33.62 -10.24 16.50
C VAL A 84 32.20 -9.89 16.89
N LYS A 85 32.04 -9.30 18.09
CA LYS A 85 30.83 -8.57 18.49
C LYS A 85 30.60 -7.41 17.51
N LYS A 86 29.86 -7.65 16.42
CA LYS A 86 29.32 -6.59 15.57
C LYS A 86 27.96 -6.16 16.13
N ARG A 87 27.89 -4.89 16.55
CA ARG A 87 26.63 -4.15 16.79
C ARG A 87 25.66 -4.43 15.63
N ARG A 88 24.54 -5.11 15.91
CA ARG A 88 23.45 -5.33 14.96
C ARG A 88 22.69 -4.03 14.80
N THR A 89 22.98 -3.28 13.75
CA THR A 89 21.98 -2.38 13.14
C THR A 89 20.96 -3.26 12.42
N SER A 90 19.68 -3.03 12.68
CA SER A 90 18.55 -3.75 12.09
C SER A 90 18.59 -3.66 10.56
N ARG A 91 18.74 -4.80 9.87
CA ARG A 91 18.66 -4.88 8.41
C ARG A 91 17.46 -5.75 8.05
N SER A 92 16.42 -5.15 7.48
CA SER A 92 15.34 -5.84 6.79
C SER A 92 15.82 -6.20 5.39
N LEU A 93 15.99 -7.49 5.11
CA LEU A 93 16.46 -8.04 3.84
C LEU A 93 15.36 -8.96 3.31
N GLU A 94 14.54 -8.49 2.36
CA GLU A 94 13.57 -9.34 1.64
C GLU A 94 14.31 -10.53 1.00
N ILE A 95 13.77 -11.76 1.06
CA ILE A 95 14.46 -12.95 0.51
C ILE A 95 13.61 -13.50 -0.62
N SER A 96 14.21 -13.66 -1.80
CA SER A 96 13.68 -14.52 -2.87
C SER A 96 14.17 -15.95 -2.65
N TYR A 97 13.30 -16.93 -2.90
CA TYR A 97 13.65 -18.33 -2.69
C TYR A 97 14.34 -18.87 -3.94
N PRO A 98 15.64 -19.24 -3.86
CA PRO A 98 16.30 -19.92 -4.97
C PRO A 98 15.81 -21.38 -5.00
N GLU A 99 15.36 -21.86 -6.17
CA GLU A 99 15.17 -23.31 -6.33
C GLU A 99 16.49 -24.05 -6.54
N TYR A 100 17.51 -23.37 -7.03
CA TYR A 100 18.87 -23.89 -7.13
C TYR A 100 19.83 -22.71 -6.96
N PHE A 101 20.85 -22.88 -6.12
CA PHE A 101 22.05 -22.06 -6.22
C PHE A 101 22.58 -22.20 -7.66
N ILE A 102 22.34 -21.20 -8.51
CA ILE A 102 23.41 -20.75 -9.38
C ILE A 102 24.14 -19.72 -8.53
N ALA A 103 25.06 -20.23 -7.70
CA ALA A 103 26.14 -19.43 -7.15
C ALA A 103 26.71 -18.58 -8.28
N GLY A 104 27.00 -17.31 -7.98
CA GLY A 104 27.44 -16.31 -8.93
C GLY A 104 28.30 -16.86 -10.06
N ASN A 105 27.66 -17.16 -11.18
CA ASN A 105 28.35 -16.97 -12.43
C ASN A 105 28.41 -15.46 -12.57
N ASP A 106 29.62 -14.91 -12.57
CA ASP A 106 29.89 -13.61 -13.19
C ASP A 106 29.04 -13.56 -14.47
N TYR A 107 27.96 -12.79 -14.45
CA TYR A 107 27.14 -12.56 -15.63
C TYR A 107 28.03 -11.78 -16.58
N LYS A 108 28.83 -12.50 -17.38
CA LYS A 108 29.51 -11.92 -18.53
C LYS A 108 28.41 -11.45 -19.43
N LEU A 109 28.19 -10.13 -19.43
CA LEU A 109 27.42 -9.45 -20.46
C LEU A 109 27.91 -9.99 -21.81
N PRO A 110 27.03 -10.48 -22.68
CA PRO A 110 27.46 -11.06 -23.95
C PRO A 110 28.11 -10.03 -24.90
N TYR A 111 28.25 -8.77 -24.49
CA TYR A 111 28.68 -7.63 -25.32
C TYR A 111 29.25 -6.47 -24.48
N LYS A 112 29.87 -5.49 -25.15
CA LYS A 112 30.34 -4.24 -24.56
C LYS A 112 29.16 -3.30 -24.30
N LEU A 113 29.05 -2.77 -23.09
CA LEU A 113 27.99 -1.85 -22.65
C LEU A 113 27.91 -0.53 -23.42
N ASP A 114 28.95 -0.17 -24.17
CA ASP A 114 29.12 1.16 -24.74
C ASP A 114 28.37 1.38 -26.08
N GLN A 115 27.65 0.37 -26.59
CA GLN A 115 26.87 0.49 -27.83
C GLN A 115 25.46 -0.13 -27.71
N PRO A 116 24.43 0.50 -28.30
CA PRO A 116 23.10 -0.10 -28.42
C PRO A 116 23.18 -1.47 -29.11
N MET A 117 22.56 -2.47 -28.51
CA MET A 117 22.42 -3.82 -29.05
C MET A 117 21.38 -3.88 -30.17
N PHE A 118 20.39 -2.98 -30.15
CA PHE A 118 19.30 -2.94 -31.11
C PHE A 118 19.12 -1.56 -31.76
N PRO A 119 18.61 -1.48 -33.02
CA PRO A 119 18.26 -0.22 -33.65
C PRO A 119 17.13 0.54 -32.94
N ARG A 120 16.29 -0.20 -32.20
CA ARG A 120 15.21 0.31 -31.34
C ARG A 120 15.12 -0.57 -30.10
N PRO A 121 14.64 -0.03 -28.97
CA PRO A 121 14.46 -0.83 -27.77
C PRO A 121 13.56 -2.05 -28.00
N PHE A 122 13.98 -3.20 -27.53
CA PHE A 122 13.17 -4.41 -27.48
C PHE A 122 12.12 -4.26 -26.37
N THR A 123 10.85 -4.44 -26.73
CA THR A 123 9.73 -4.29 -25.79
C THR A 123 9.24 -5.66 -25.36
N LEU A 124 9.16 -5.85 -24.05
CA LEU A 124 8.59 -7.03 -23.40
C LEU A 124 7.33 -6.62 -22.66
N ASP A 125 6.30 -7.44 -22.73
CA ASP A 125 5.03 -7.18 -22.06
C ASP A 125 4.76 -8.29 -21.05
N LEU A 126 4.61 -7.92 -19.78
CA LEU A 126 4.35 -8.84 -18.68
C LEU A 126 2.85 -8.86 -18.34
N GLU A 127 2.21 -10.00 -18.57
CA GLU A 127 0.80 -10.26 -18.28
C GLU A 127 0.60 -10.77 -16.85
N ILE A 128 -0.03 -9.95 -16.00
CA ILE A 128 -0.22 -10.23 -14.58
C ILE A 128 -1.65 -10.67 -14.31
N LEU A 129 -1.79 -11.85 -13.70
CA LEU A 129 -3.02 -12.32 -13.09
C LEU A 129 -3.00 -12.01 -11.61
N ILE A 130 -4.00 -11.27 -11.12
CA ILE A 130 -4.09 -10.91 -9.71
C ILE A 130 -4.97 -11.92 -9.00
N VAL A 131 -4.51 -12.41 -7.86
CA VAL A 131 -5.26 -13.33 -7.00
C VAL A 131 -5.27 -12.76 -5.59
N THR A 132 -6.43 -12.74 -4.94
CA THR A 132 -6.51 -12.29 -3.54
C THR A 132 -7.09 -13.37 -2.65
N ASP A 133 -6.73 -13.34 -1.36
CA ASP A 133 -7.38 -14.16 -0.35
C ASP A 133 -8.56 -13.44 0.34
N LEU A 134 -9.20 -14.14 1.27
CA LEU A 134 -10.34 -13.62 2.03
C LEU A 134 -10.01 -12.44 2.95
N THR A 135 -8.76 -12.28 3.37
CA THR A 135 -8.40 -11.18 4.27
C THR A 135 -8.53 -9.84 3.56
N ILE A 136 -8.07 -9.76 2.30
CA ILE A 136 -8.24 -8.56 1.46
C ILE A 136 -9.73 -8.26 1.26
N LEU A 137 -10.55 -9.27 0.94
CA LEU A 137 -11.98 -9.07 0.75
C LEU A 137 -12.65 -8.45 1.99
N ASN A 138 -12.30 -8.96 3.19
CA ASN A 138 -12.83 -8.46 4.46
C ASN A 138 -12.39 -7.03 4.76
N ASP A 139 -11.15 -6.66 4.39
CA ASP A 139 -10.65 -5.29 4.55
C ASP A 139 -11.46 -4.30 3.71
N PHE A 140 -11.72 -4.62 2.44
CA PHE A 140 -12.52 -3.76 1.57
C PHE A 140 -14.00 -3.71 1.96
N GLN A 141 -14.56 -4.81 2.47
CA GLN A 141 -15.91 -4.80 3.08
C GLN A 141 -15.99 -3.80 4.24
N THR A 142 -15.00 -3.83 5.13
CA THR A 142 -14.93 -2.94 6.30
C THR A 142 -14.72 -1.48 5.88
N LEU A 143 -13.83 -1.24 4.92
CA LEU A 143 -13.53 0.08 4.39
C LEU A 143 -14.75 0.74 3.75
N LEU A 144 -15.49 -0.01 2.93
CA LEU A 144 -16.64 0.50 2.18
C LEU A 144 -17.95 0.47 2.99
N ASN A 145 -17.93 -0.18 4.16
CA ASN A 145 -19.11 -0.41 5.00
C ASN A 145 -20.30 -0.96 4.18
N THR A 146 -20.02 -1.99 3.37
CA THR A 146 -21.02 -2.62 2.51
C THR A 146 -20.76 -4.11 2.40
N THR A 147 -21.83 -4.88 2.17
CA THR A 147 -21.80 -6.30 1.84
C THR A 147 -22.05 -6.56 0.35
N ASP A 148 -22.23 -5.49 -0.44
CA ASP A 148 -22.43 -5.54 -1.88
C ASP A 148 -21.14 -5.93 -2.59
N LYS A 149 -21.04 -7.23 -2.92
CA LYS A 149 -19.84 -7.84 -3.51
C LYS A 149 -19.47 -7.21 -4.84
N THR A 150 -20.46 -6.83 -5.67
CA THR A 150 -20.18 -6.19 -6.96
C THR A 150 -19.46 -4.87 -6.75
N LYS A 151 -19.92 -4.04 -5.81
CA LYS A 151 -19.25 -2.78 -5.47
C LYS A 151 -17.84 -3.00 -4.91
N ILE A 152 -17.69 -3.96 -4.00
CA ILE A 152 -16.39 -4.29 -3.41
C ILE A 152 -15.41 -4.73 -4.49
N PHE A 153 -15.84 -5.63 -5.38
CA PHE A 153 -15.01 -6.12 -6.48
C PHE A 153 -14.63 -5.04 -7.47
N SER A 154 -15.56 -4.17 -7.88
CA SER A 154 -15.22 -3.01 -8.72
C SER A 154 -14.18 -2.12 -8.05
N TYR A 155 -14.31 -1.87 -6.74
CA TYR A 155 -13.36 -1.07 -5.98
C TYR A 155 -11.97 -1.71 -5.90
N MET A 156 -11.91 -3.02 -5.63
CA MET A 156 -10.66 -3.80 -5.60
C MET A 156 -9.97 -3.81 -6.96
N ARG A 157 -10.72 -4.02 -8.05
CA ARG A 157 -10.19 -3.99 -9.43
C ARG A 157 -9.55 -2.65 -9.76
N ILE A 158 -10.18 -1.54 -9.38
CA ILE A 158 -9.63 -0.19 -9.56
C ILE A 158 -8.38 0.00 -8.69
N TYR A 159 -8.43 -0.37 -7.40
CA TYR A 159 -7.30 -0.26 -6.48
C TYR A 159 -6.06 -0.99 -7.03
N TYR A 160 -6.19 -2.27 -7.36
CA TYR A 160 -5.07 -3.06 -7.87
C TYR A 160 -4.62 -2.63 -9.27
N SER A 161 -5.53 -2.11 -10.11
CA SER A 161 -5.17 -1.51 -11.39
C SER A 161 -4.25 -0.30 -11.21
N HIS A 162 -4.54 0.58 -10.24
CA HIS A 162 -3.65 1.69 -9.91
C HIS A 162 -2.32 1.22 -9.34
N LEU A 163 -2.32 0.23 -8.45
CA LEU A 163 -1.08 -0.33 -7.88
C LEU A 163 -0.15 -0.86 -8.99
N ILE A 164 -0.68 -1.69 -9.89
CA ILE A 164 0.11 -2.25 -11.01
C ILE A 164 0.51 -1.17 -11.99
N ASN A 165 -0.37 -0.21 -12.30
CA ASN A 165 -0.01 0.91 -13.18
C ASN A 165 1.12 1.74 -12.58
N SER A 166 1.12 2.01 -11.26
CA SER A 166 2.21 2.71 -10.60
C SER A 166 3.53 1.96 -10.68
N VAL A 167 3.52 0.63 -10.55
CA VAL A 167 4.72 -0.19 -10.80
C VAL A 167 5.12 -0.16 -12.29
N ASN A 168 4.17 -0.20 -13.22
CA ASN A 168 4.44 -0.05 -14.65
C ASN A 168 5.15 1.28 -14.96
N GLN A 169 4.69 2.39 -14.37
CA GLN A 169 5.35 3.69 -14.50
C GLN A 169 6.75 3.70 -13.88
N LEU A 170 6.98 2.97 -12.78
CA LEU A 170 8.31 2.81 -12.19
C LEU A 170 9.27 2.07 -13.15
N PHE A 171 8.82 1.00 -13.78
CA PHE A 171 9.59 0.26 -14.79
C PHE A 171 9.90 1.15 -16.00
N LYS A 172 8.90 1.86 -16.53
CA LYS A 172 9.05 2.80 -17.65
C LYS A 172 10.08 3.89 -17.34
N ARG A 173 9.98 4.54 -16.18
CA ARG A 173 10.94 5.58 -15.75
C ARG A 173 12.35 5.03 -15.58
N SER A 174 12.49 3.86 -14.99
CA SER A 174 13.79 3.23 -14.75
C SER A 174 14.50 2.82 -16.05
N LEU A 175 13.73 2.45 -17.08
CA LEU A 175 14.27 2.01 -18.38
C LEU A 175 14.19 3.08 -19.47
N ASN A 176 13.67 4.28 -19.18
CA ASN A 176 13.39 5.30 -20.19
C ASN A 176 14.61 5.67 -21.05
N ASN A 177 15.78 5.74 -20.40
CA ASN A 177 17.03 6.14 -21.03
C ASN A 177 17.88 4.95 -21.50
N ASP A 178 17.49 3.71 -21.20
CA ASP A 178 18.20 2.54 -21.74
C ASP A 178 17.90 2.42 -23.25
N PRO A 179 18.89 2.17 -24.12
CA PRO A 179 18.66 2.09 -25.55
C PRO A 179 18.02 0.76 -26.02
N ASP A 180 18.05 -0.28 -25.19
CA ASP A 180 17.83 -1.66 -25.64
C ASP A 180 16.58 -2.33 -25.08
N LEU A 181 16.08 -1.91 -23.92
CA LEU A 181 15.05 -2.65 -23.20
C LEU A 181 13.88 -1.76 -22.75
N ARG A 182 12.66 -2.18 -23.05
CA ARG A 182 11.41 -1.69 -22.43
C ARG A 182 10.65 -2.87 -21.87
N ILE A 183 10.06 -2.69 -20.69
CA ILE A 183 9.19 -3.69 -20.06
C ILE A 183 7.90 -2.97 -19.68
N ASN A 184 6.76 -3.43 -20.20
CA ASN A 184 5.45 -2.96 -19.78
C ASN A 184 4.75 -4.01 -18.94
N LEU A 185 4.02 -3.58 -17.94
CA LEU A 185 3.17 -4.43 -17.11
C LEU A 185 1.71 -4.18 -17.49
N ARG A 186 0.91 -5.25 -17.49
CA ARG A 186 -0.54 -5.18 -17.69
C ARG A 186 -1.27 -6.23 -16.89
N VAL A 187 -2.47 -5.89 -16.45
CA VAL A 187 -3.36 -6.83 -15.76
C VAL A 187 -4.27 -7.50 -16.78
N VAL A 188 -4.26 -8.84 -16.79
CA VAL A 188 -5.15 -9.62 -17.67
C VAL A 188 -6.48 -9.94 -17.02
N ASP A 189 -6.48 -10.18 -15.69
CA ASP A 189 -7.70 -10.49 -14.93
C ASP A 189 -7.47 -10.43 -13.41
N PHE A 190 -8.57 -10.56 -12.67
CA PHE A 190 -8.63 -10.60 -11.22
C PHE A 190 -9.40 -11.84 -10.75
N PHE A 191 -8.75 -12.70 -9.95
CA PHE A 191 -9.39 -13.82 -9.28
C PHE A 191 -9.57 -13.51 -7.79
N LEU A 192 -10.83 -13.48 -7.38
CA LEU A 192 -11.27 -13.16 -6.04
C LEU A 192 -11.96 -14.40 -5.48
N PHE A 193 -11.30 -15.10 -4.56
CA PHE A 193 -11.84 -16.33 -3.98
C PHE A 193 -12.60 -16.03 -2.70
N GLU A 194 -13.84 -16.52 -2.62
CA GLU A 194 -14.76 -16.25 -1.51
C GLU A 194 -14.89 -17.42 -0.53
N TYR A 195 -14.35 -18.58 -0.86
CA TYR A 195 -14.52 -19.79 -0.08
C TYR A 195 -13.18 -20.29 0.46
N VAL A 196 -13.17 -20.63 1.75
CA VAL A 196 -11.97 -21.11 2.47
C VAL A 196 -11.41 -22.38 1.82
N ASP A 197 -12.27 -23.23 1.26
CA ASP A 197 -11.90 -24.50 0.62
C ASP A 197 -11.05 -24.27 -0.66
N GLU A 198 -11.14 -23.09 -1.27
CA GLU A 198 -10.39 -22.69 -2.46
C GLU A 198 -9.08 -21.96 -2.10
N LEU A 199 -8.83 -21.70 -0.82
CA LEU A 199 -7.74 -20.87 -0.32
C LEU A 199 -6.77 -21.61 0.62
N TYR A 200 -6.57 -22.92 0.41
CA TYR A 200 -5.64 -23.69 1.24
C TYR A 200 -4.22 -23.12 1.25
N TRP A 201 -3.81 -22.37 0.22
CA TRP A 201 -2.49 -21.75 0.10
C TRP A 201 -2.25 -20.60 1.09
N THR A 202 -3.30 -20.05 1.71
CA THR A 202 -3.19 -19.11 2.84
C THR A 202 -3.66 -19.72 4.16
N SER A 203 -3.97 -21.02 4.20
CA SER A 203 -4.38 -21.70 5.43
C SER A 203 -3.20 -21.88 6.38
N TYR A 204 -3.42 -21.56 7.65
CA TYR A 204 -2.45 -21.80 8.72
C TYR A 204 -1.96 -23.27 8.76
N PHE A 205 -2.82 -24.24 8.47
CA PHE A 205 -2.44 -25.65 8.52
C PHE A 205 -1.45 -26.07 7.43
N VAL A 206 -1.43 -25.37 6.30
CA VAL A 206 -0.56 -25.67 5.16
C VAL A 206 0.66 -24.76 5.15
N ALA A 207 0.45 -23.50 5.51
CA ALA A 207 1.39 -22.42 5.27
C ALA A 207 1.73 -21.62 6.53
N GLY A 208 1.17 -21.95 7.69
CA GLY A 208 1.42 -21.28 8.96
C GLY A 208 2.82 -21.52 9.52
N ASP A 209 3.23 -20.64 10.44
CA ASP A 209 4.42 -20.82 11.26
C ASP A 209 4.07 -21.41 12.64
N GLU A 210 5.08 -21.77 13.43
CA GLU A 210 4.85 -22.20 14.83
C GLU A 210 4.22 -21.07 15.66
N ILE A 211 4.60 -19.83 15.37
CA ILE A 211 3.95 -18.63 15.91
C ILE A 211 2.78 -18.29 15.01
N ARG A 212 1.56 -18.37 15.55
CA ARG A 212 0.34 -18.16 14.77
C ARG A 212 0.00 -16.70 14.50
N TYR A 213 0.31 -15.80 15.44
CA TYR A 213 -0.01 -14.38 15.33
C TYR A 213 1.16 -13.52 15.77
N PHE A 214 1.39 -12.41 15.06
CA PHE A 214 2.37 -11.39 15.40
C PHE A 214 1.81 -10.02 15.04
N ASN A 215 1.93 -9.04 15.95
CA ASN A 215 1.34 -7.70 15.81
C ASN A 215 -0.13 -7.70 15.35
N GLY A 216 -0.93 -8.67 15.83
CA GLY A 216 -2.35 -8.80 15.51
C GLY A 216 -2.68 -9.41 14.13
N ARG A 217 -1.68 -9.83 13.35
CA ARG A 217 -1.87 -10.47 12.04
C ARG A 217 -1.55 -11.95 12.12
N GLU A 218 -2.28 -12.77 11.35
CA GLU A 218 -1.97 -14.19 11.21
C GLU A 218 -0.62 -14.34 10.49
N VAL A 219 0.23 -15.25 10.97
CA VAL A 219 1.57 -15.45 10.44
C VAL A 219 1.58 -16.62 9.47
N LEU A 220 2.18 -16.40 8.31
CA LEU A 220 2.42 -17.43 7.31
C LEU A 220 3.92 -17.57 7.02
N ASN A 221 4.44 -18.80 6.99
CA ASN A 221 5.76 -19.08 6.48
C ASN A 221 5.78 -18.85 4.96
N SER A 222 6.57 -17.87 4.52
CA SER A 222 6.53 -17.43 3.12
C SER A 222 7.00 -18.49 2.12
N ARG A 223 7.87 -19.42 2.52
CA ARG A 223 8.29 -20.55 1.68
C ARG A 223 7.14 -21.54 1.43
N TYR A 224 6.46 -21.93 2.50
CA TYR A 224 5.34 -22.88 2.42
C TYR A 224 4.16 -22.26 1.69
N SER A 225 3.85 -21.00 1.98
CA SER A 225 2.80 -20.22 1.30
C SER A 225 3.06 -20.14 -0.21
N LEU A 226 4.28 -19.74 -0.61
CA LEU A 226 4.63 -19.59 -2.02
C LEU A 226 4.54 -20.92 -2.77
N ASN A 227 5.02 -22.01 -2.17
CA ASN A 227 4.92 -23.33 -2.77
C ASN A 227 3.46 -23.82 -2.87
N ALA A 228 2.64 -23.59 -1.85
CA ALA A 228 1.22 -23.94 -1.86
C ALA A 228 0.47 -23.14 -2.95
N PHE A 229 0.76 -21.84 -3.07
CA PHE A 229 0.17 -20.97 -4.08
C PHE A 229 0.58 -21.37 -5.51
N LYS A 230 1.86 -21.76 -5.71
CA LYS A 230 2.32 -22.35 -6.97
C LYS A 230 1.51 -23.58 -7.36
N VAL A 231 1.38 -24.54 -6.42
CA VAL A 231 0.61 -25.77 -6.66
C VAL A 231 -0.85 -25.45 -6.99
N PHE A 232 -1.44 -24.49 -6.29
CA PHE A 232 -2.79 -24.02 -6.54
C PHE A 232 -2.93 -23.48 -7.97
N MET A 233 -2.10 -22.51 -8.35
CA MET A 233 -2.14 -21.88 -9.67
C MET A 233 -1.91 -22.88 -10.80
N ASN A 234 -1.00 -23.84 -10.64
CA ASN A 234 -0.73 -24.85 -11.65
C ASN A 234 -1.88 -25.87 -11.84
N ASN A 235 -2.74 -26.03 -10.83
CA ASN A 235 -3.89 -26.94 -10.90
C ASN A 235 -5.18 -26.23 -11.33
N LEU A 236 -5.22 -24.90 -11.29
CA LEU A 236 -6.35 -24.12 -11.78
C LEU A 236 -6.44 -24.20 -13.31
N LYS A 237 -7.65 -24.48 -13.81
CA LYS A 237 -7.95 -24.46 -15.23
C LYS A 237 -8.31 -23.03 -15.65
N ILE A 238 -7.34 -22.33 -16.21
CA ILE A 238 -7.48 -20.93 -16.63
C ILE A 238 -7.60 -20.88 -18.15
N PRO A 239 -8.68 -20.32 -18.73
CA PRO A 239 -8.95 -20.37 -20.17
C PRO A 239 -8.20 -19.30 -20.97
N PHE A 240 -7.18 -18.67 -20.39
CA PHE A 240 -6.37 -17.60 -20.99
C PHE A 240 -4.93 -17.67 -20.50
N GLU A 241 -4.01 -17.07 -21.27
CA GLU A 241 -2.59 -16.99 -20.93
C GLU A 241 -2.32 -15.84 -19.95
N TYR A 242 -1.29 -16.03 -19.13
CA TYR A 242 -0.70 -15.02 -18.25
C TYR A 242 0.75 -15.39 -18.00
N ASP A 243 1.59 -14.40 -17.67
CA ASP A 243 3.02 -14.60 -17.43
C ASP A 243 3.34 -14.73 -15.95
N LEU A 244 2.63 -14.02 -15.06
CA LEU A 244 2.87 -14.04 -13.63
C LEU A 244 1.57 -13.96 -12.85
N ALA A 245 1.34 -14.89 -11.92
CA ALA A 245 0.26 -14.79 -10.95
C ALA A 245 0.77 -14.17 -9.65
N ILE A 246 0.08 -13.14 -9.15
CA ILE A 246 0.46 -12.44 -7.92
C ILE A 246 -0.66 -12.59 -6.90
N GLY A 247 -0.36 -13.26 -5.78
CA GLY A 247 -1.24 -13.43 -4.64
C GLY A 247 -1.09 -12.27 -3.65
N PHE A 248 -2.16 -11.52 -3.39
CA PHE A 248 -2.21 -10.51 -2.34
C PHE A 248 -2.97 -11.01 -1.10
N LEU A 249 -2.45 -10.68 0.08
CA LEU A 249 -3.00 -11.10 1.36
C LEU A 249 -2.67 -10.09 2.47
N ASN A 250 -3.58 -9.92 3.44
CA ASN A 250 -3.34 -9.15 4.65
C ASN A 250 -2.99 -10.08 5.82
N LYS A 251 -1.87 -10.79 5.67
CA LYS A 251 -1.23 -11.62 6.70
C LYS A 251 0.26 -11.30 6.78
N ASP A 252 0.90 -11.71 7.86
CA ASP A 252 2.32 -11.45 8.11
C ASP A 252 3.17 -12.61 7.57
N LEU A 253 3.80 -12.38 6.42
CA LEU A 253 4.71 -13.31 5.76
C LEU A 253 6.03 -13.32 6.53
N TRP A 254 6.45 -14.51 6.94
CA TRP A 254 7.68 -14.69 7.71
C TRP A 254 8.75 -15.41 6.91
N TYR A 255 10.01 -15.06 7.17
CA TYR A 255 11.13 -15.90 6.75
C TYR A 255 11.05 -17.30 7.35
N ASP A 256 11.40 -18.28 6.53
CA ASP A 256 11.68 -19.67 6.93
C ASP A 256 13.07 -19.78 7.61
N LEU A 257 13.31 -18.89 8.58
CA LEU A 257 14.56 -18.79 9.34
C LEU A 257 14.20 -18.73 10.83
N LYS A 258 14.18 -19.88 11.49
CA LYS A 258 13.73 -19.98 12.89
C LYS A 258 14.74 -19.42 13.90
N ASP A 259 16.01 -19.32 13.52
CA ASP A 259 17.11 -18.91 14.40
C ASP A 259 17.31 -17.38 14.49
N ILE A 260 16.49 -16.59 13.78
CA ILE A 260 16.55 -15.13 13.83
C ILE A 260 15.39 -14.54 14.63
N ASP A 261 15.57 -13.32 15.11
CA ASP A 261 14.57 -12.58 15.87
C ASP A 261 13.24 -12.45 15.11
N GLN A 262 12.11 -12.57 15.81
CA GLN A 262 10.76 -12.51 15.23
C GLN A 262 10.52 -11.22 14.44
N SER A 263 11.04 -10.07 14.90
CA SER A 263 10.92 -8.81 14.17
C SER A 263 11.70 -8.83 12.85
N MET A 264 12.80 -9.58 12.77
CA MET A 264 13.52 -9.80 11.52
C MET A 264 12.76 -10.79 10.63
N ARG A 265 12.13 -11.84 11.19
CA ARG A 265 11.29 -12.79 10.44
C ARG A 265 10.10 -12.10 9.77
N SER A 266 9.41 -11.23 10.50
CA SER A 266 8.26 -10.41 10.06
C SER A 266 8.66 -9.25 9.10
N SER A 267 9.95 -9.04 8.85
CA SER A 267 10.37 -8.01 7.89
C SER A 267 10.18 -8.41 6.42
N GLN A 268 9.81 -9.67 6.16
CA GLN A 268 9.47 -10.16 4.82
C GLN A 268 8.09 -9.63 4.42
N ARG A 269 8.00 -8.89 3.31
CA ARG A 269 6.73 -8.36 2.81
C ARG A 269 6.25 -8.98 1.50
N GLY A 270 7.03 -9.89 0.94
CA GLY A 270 6.67 -10.62 -0.27
C GLY A 270 7.56 -11.84 -0.48
N ALA A 271 7.20 -12.71 -1.43
CA ALA A 271 7.99 -13.87 -1.80
C ALA A 271 7.81 -14.20 -3.28
N SER A 272 8.89 -14.52 -3.98
CA SER A 272 8.85 -15.01 -5.36
C SER A 272 10.02 -15.94 -5.65
N TYR A 273 9.88 -16.72 -6.73
CA TYR A 273 10.95 -17.56 -7.26
C TYR A 273 11.83 -16.77 -8.22
N LEU A 274 13.15 -16.84 -8.04
CA LEU A 274 14.11 -16.12 -8.88
C LEU A 274 14.13 -16.66 -10.33
N GLY A 275 13.91 -15.80 -11.32
CA GLY A 275 14.05 -16.14 -12.74
C GLY A 275 13.02 -17.14 -13.27
N SER A 276 11.82 -17.10 -12.69
CA SER A 276 10.76 -18.10 -12.87
C SER A 276 9.68 -17.73 -13.90
N ILE A 277 9.75 -16.53 -14.47
CA ILE A 277 8.62 -15.89 -15.20
C ILE A 277 8.00 -16.74 -16.33
N CYS A 278 8.80 -17.49 -17.09
CA CYS A 278 8.31 -18.37 -18.16
C CYS A 278 8.36 -19.87 -17.79
N SER A 279 8.00 -20.21 -16.54
CA SER A 279 8.02 -21.58 -16.03
C SER A 279 6.79 -21.90 -15.17
N ASN A 280 6.67 -23.13 -14.67
CA ASN A 280 5.62 -23.53 -13.71
C ASN A 280 5.79 -22.91 -12.31
N TYR A 281 6.78 -22.03 -12.13
CA TYR A 281 7.10 -21.31 -10.90
C TYR A 281 6.72 -19.83 -10.95
N ARG A 282 5.95 -19.44 -11.96
CA ARG A 282 5.53 -18.06 -12.25
C ARG A 282 4.50 -17.51 -11.27
N VAL A 283 4.84 -17.51 -9.99
CA VAL A 283 4.02 -16.98 -8.90
C VAL A 283 4.81 -16.06 -7.98
N ALA A 284 4.12 -15.08 -7.41
CA ALA A 284 4.62 -14.25 -6.31
C ALA A 284 3.52 -14.04 -5.26
N LEU A 285 3.92 -13.84 -4.01
CA LEU A 285 3.07 -13.44 -2.90
C LEU A 285 3.50 -12.08 -2.40
N ILE A 286 2.55 -11.20 -2.12
CA ILE A 286 2.80 -9.84 -1.64
C ILE A 286 1.83 -9.55 -0.50
N GLU A 287 2.36 -9.04 0.61
CA GLU A 287 1.51 -8.49 1.65
C GLU A 287 0.82 -7.22 1.15
N ASP A 288 -0.46 -7.09 1.45
CA ASP A 288 -1.20 -5.86 1.26
C ASP A 288 -1.86 -5.49 2.58
N ASP A 289 -1.32 -4.43 3.19
CA ASP A 289 -1.87 -3.81 4.39
C ASP A 289 -2.50 -2.44 4.08
N GLY A 290 -2.84 -2.23 2.80
CA GLY A 290 -3.59 -1.08 2.30
C GLY A 290 -2.74 0.17 2.03
N GLY A 291 -3.37 1.15 1.38
CA GLY A 291 -2.76 2.46 1.10
C GLY A 291 -1.63 2.43 0.06
N PHE A 292 -1.60 1.42 -0.83
CA PHE A 292 -0.56 1.24 -1.85
C PHE A 292 0.85 1.10 -1.29
N SER A 293 0.97 0.73 -0.01
CA SER A 293 2.23 0.66 0.74
C SER A 293 3.24 -0.32 0.13
N ASN A 294 2.73 -1.36 -0.51
CA ASN A 294 3.46 -2.50 -1.06
C ASN A 294 3.99 -2.26 -2.49
N MET A 295 3.84 -1.06 -3.07
CA MET A 295 4.25 -0.76 -4.45
C MET A 295 5.72 -1.16 -4.74
N TYR A 296 6.66 -0.79 -3.85
CA TYR A 296 8.07 -1.10 -4.04
C TYR A 296 8.39 -2.58 -3.80
N THR A 297 7.75 -3.21 -2.82
CA THR A 297 7.86 -4.66 -2.57
C THR A 297 7.36 -5.45 -3.79
N LEU A 298 6.20 -5.07 -4.34
CA LEU A 298 5.66 -5.64 -5.58
C LEU A 298 6.63 -5.49 -6.75
N ALA A 299 7.15 -4.28 -6.99
CA ALA A 299 8.13 -4.03 -8.05
C ALA A 299 9.39 -4.91 -7.90
N ARG A 300 9.90 -5.04 -6.67
CA ARG A 300 11.06 -5.89 -6.35
C ARG A 300 10.80 -7.36 -6.63
N HIS A 301 9.65 -7.88 -6.22
CA HIS A 301 9.33 -9.29 -6.44
C HIS A 301 9.04 -9.63 -7.90
N ILE A 302 8.54 -8.67 -8.70
CA ILE A 302 8.48 -8.81 -10.15
C ILE A 302 9.90 -8.88 -10.75
N LEU A 303 10.83 -8.03 -10.30
CA LEU A 303 12.23 -8.11 -10.75
C LEU A 303 12.89 -9.43 -10.37
N HIS A 304 12.62 -9.96 -9.17
CA HIS A 304 13.06 -11.30 -8.80
C HIS A 304 12.46 -12.37 -9.72
N SER A 305 11.18 -12.31 -10.03
CA SER A 305 10.58 -13.25 -11.00
C SER A 305 11.20 -13.16 -12.40
N LEU A 306 11.63 -11.97 -12.82
CA LEU A 306 12.41 -11.74 -14.04
C LEU A 306 13.88 -12.19 -13.95
N GLY A 307 14.35 -12.59 -12.76
CA GLY A 307 15.68 -13.16 -12.52
C GLY A 307 16.71 -12.20 -11.94
N VAL A 308 16.32 -10.97 -11.62
CA VAL A 308 17.22 -9.98 -11.02
C VAL A 308 17.47 -10.31 -9.56
N ASN A 309 18.74 -10.36 -9.16
CA ASN A 309 19.15 -10.48 -7.77
C ASN A 309 19.44 -9.09 -7.19
N TYR A 310 19.61 -9.03 -5.87
CA TYR A 310 20.06 -7.82 -5.20
C TYR A 310 21.32 -7.24 -5.84
N ASP A 311 21.36 -5.92 -5.90
CA ASP A 311 22.51 -5.17 -6.34
C ASP A 311 23.75 -5.53 -5.50
N SER A 312 24.89 -5.64 -6.16
CA SER A 312 26.18 -5.79 -5.49
C SER A 312 26.60 -4.48 -4.84
N ASN A 313 27.51 -4.54 -3.86
CA ASN A 313 28.02 -3.36 -3.15
C ASN A 313 28.70 -2.31 -4.07
N SER A 314 29.09 -2.70 -5.29
CA SER A 314 29.65 -1.81 -6.31
C SER A 314 28.61 -0.91 -6.98
N CYS A 315 27.33 -1.30 -6.91
CA CYS A 315 26.20 -0.52 -7.36
C CYS A 315 25.79 0.31 -6.15
N SER A 316 25.71 1.63 -6.30
CA SER A 316 25.41 2.54 -5.20
C SER A 316 24.19 2.06 -4.41
N ASN A 317 24.23 2.24 -3.09
CA ASN A 317 23.06 2.04 -2.25
C ASN A 317 21.96 3.03 -2.67
N ASN A 318 20.69 2.71 -2.38
CA ASN A 318 19.48 3.55 -2.56
C ASN A 318 18.63 3.31 -3.82
N PHE A 319 18.82 2.20 -4.52
CA PHE A 319 17.95 1.76 -5.62
C PHE A 319 17.02 0.62 -5.16
N LEU A 320 16.01 0.30 -5.98
CA LEU A 320 14.99 -0.70 -5.63
C LEU A 320 15.56 -2.06 -5.20
N MET A 321 16.59 -2.53 -5.90
CA MET A 321 17.27 -3.81 -5.64
C MET A 321 18.48 -3.65 -4.71
N SER A 322 18.65 -2.54 -4.00
CA SER A 322 19.68 -2.44 -2.97
C SER A 322 19.42 -3.41 -1.82
N GLN A 323 20.48 -3.97 -1.23
CA GLN A 323 20.40 -4.88 -0.07
C GLN A 323 19.84 -4.21 1.20
N VAL A 324 19.92 -2.88 1.27
CA VAL A 324 19.24 -2.10 2.30
C VAL A 324 17.95 -1.58 1.69
N ASN A 325 16.82 -1.87 2.35
CA ASN A 325 15.53 -1.28 2.01
C ASN A 325 15.63 0.25 2.10
N SER A 326 15.95 0.87 0.97
CA SER A 326 16.10 2.31 0.80
C SER A 326 15.40 2.71 -0.48
N THR A 327 14.33 3.49 -0.34
CA THR A 327 13.56 4.06 -1.44
C THR A 327 14.05 5.46 -1.82
N SER A 328 15.23 5.87 -1.34
CA SER A 328 15.73 7.26 -1.42
C SER A 328 16.14 7.75 -2.83
N ASN A 329 16.08 6.88 -3.86
CA ASN A 329 16.07 7.29 -5.29
C ASN A 329 14.72 7.01 -5.97
N ASN A 330 13.61 7.19 -5.25
CA ASN A 330 12.25 6.96 -5.76
C ASN A 330 12.02 5.53 -6.29
N GLY A 331 12.78 4.57 -5.75
CA GLY A 331 12.75 3.17 -6.15
C GLY A 331 13.15 2.91 -7.60
N LEU A 332 13.95 3.78 -8.24
CA LEU A 332 14.47 3.53 -9.58
C LEU A 332 15.40 2.31 -9.62
N PHE A 333 15.66 1.80 -10.82
CA PHE A 333 16.63 0.73 -11.05
C PHE A 333 18.05 1.28 -11.06
N SER A 334 18.99 0.54 -10.48
CA SER A 334 20.42 0.81 -10.65
C SER A 334 20.88 0.36 -12.03
N LEU A 335 22.06 0.81 -12.47
CA LEU A 335 22.70 0.29 -13.68
C LEU A 335 22.91 -1.23 -13.60
N CYS A 336 23.20 -1.76 -12.42
CA CYS A 336 23.40 -3.19 -12.23
C CYS A 336 22.10 -3.99 -12.38
N THR A 337 20.99 -3.48 -11.87
CA THR A 337 19.66 -4.04 -12.12
C THR A 337 19.38 -4.08 -13.63
N ILE A 338 19.64 -2.99 -14.35
CA ILE A 338 19.45 -2.92 -15.81
C ILE A 338 20.36 -3.92 -16.54
N HIS A 339 21.64 -4.03 -16.15
CA HIS A 339 22.57 -4.99 -16.75
C HIS A 339 22.13 -6.45 -16.52
N GLN A 340 21.66 -6.78 -15.32
CA GLN A 340 21.11 -8.10 -15.01
C GLN A 340 19.90 -8.41 -15.89
N LEU A 341 18.94 -7.47 -15.99
CA LEU A 341 17.77 -7.62 -16.87
C LEU A 341 18.19 -7.91 -18.31
N LYS A 342 19.10 -7.11 -18.87
CA LYS A 342 19.58 -7.30 -20.25
C LYS A 342 20.28 -8.64 -20.42
N ALA A 343 21.12 -9.06 -19.48
CA ALA A 343 21.82 -10.34 -19.54
C ALA A 343 20.87 -11.55 -19.46
N ILE A 344 19.73 -11.41 -18.79
CA ILE A 344 18.77 -12.50 -18.59
C ILE A 344 17.72 -12.55 -19.70
N LEU A 345 17.23 -11.39 -20.13
CA LEU A 345 16.07 -11.26 -21.01
C LEU A 345 16.43 -11.09 -22.48
N LEU A 346 17.67 -10.71 -22.80
CA LEU A 346 18.13 -10.48 -24.18
C LEU A 346 19.21 -11.49 -24.56
N ASN A 347 19.28 -11.85 -25.85
CA ASN A 347 20.30 -12.74 -26.41
C ASN A 347 20.58 -12.35 -27.87
N ASN A 348 21.82 -11.97 -28.22
CA ASN A 348 22.34 -11.71 -29.58
C ASN A 348 21.26 -11.38 -30.64
N GLN A 349 20.71 -10.16 -30.56
CA GLN A 349 19.67 -9.61 -31.46
C GLN A 349 18.25 -10.20 -31.34
N ASN A 350 17.95 -11.00 -30.31
CA ASN A 350 16.62 -11.54 -29.99
C ASN A 350 16.37 -11.55 -28.46
N ASN A 351 15.22 -12.06 -28.02
CA ASN A 351 14.99 -12.36 -26.61
C ASN A 351 15.71 -13.66 -26.17
N SER A 352 15.93 -13.75 -24.87
CA SER A 352 16.37 -14.98 -24.22
C SER A 352 15.22 -16.00 -24.17
N PRO A 353 15.50 -17.32 -24.26
CA PRO A 353 14.50 -18.36 -24.01
C PRO A 353 13.81 -18.22 -22.64
N ARG A 354 14.50 -17.62 -21.66
CA ARG A 354 13.97 -17.32 -20.32
C ARG A 354 12.89 -16.23 -20.32
N ALA A 355 12.75 -15.49 -21.42
CA ALA A 355 11.79 -14.41 -21.63
C ALA A 355 10.87 -14.71 -22.84
N SER A 356 10.71 -15.98 -23.21
CA SER A 356 9.94 -16.39 -24.39
C SER A 356 8.45 -16.09 -24.30
N CYS A 357 7.87 -16.17 -23.09
CA CYS A 357 6.47 -15.84 -22.83
C CYS A 357 6.16 -14.34 -22.99
N LEU A 358 7.12 -13.47 -22.67
CA LEU A 358 6.95 -12.00 -22.60
C LEU A 358 6.91 -11.28 -23.95
N ILE A 359 7.06 -11.98 -25.08
CA ILE A 359 6.99 -11.39 -26.43
C ILE A 359 5.55 -11.26 -26.91
N ARG A 360 4.68 -12.20 -26.50
CA ARG A 360 3.33 -12.25 -27.02
C ARG A 360 2.43 -11.39 -26.15
N THR A 361 1.72 -10.48 -26.80
CA THR A 361 0.58 -9.82 -26.22
C THR A 361 -0.68 -10.62 -26.54
N GLY A 362 -1.27 -11.24 -25.53
CA GLY A 362 -2.64 -11.71 -25.62
C GLY A 362 -3.59 -10.52 -25.77
N ASP A 363 -4.71 -10.73 -26.47
CA ASP A 363 -5.74 -9.70 -26.68
C ASP A 363 -6.48 -9.32 -25.39
N ARG A 364 -6.27 -10.09 -24.30
CA ARG A 364 -6.98 -9.91 -23.05
C ARG A 364 -6.33 -8.88 -22.16
N LEU A 365 -7.11 -7.87 -21.79
CA LEU A 365 -6.76 -6.84 -20.83
C LEU A 365 -7.94 -6.63 -19.90
N ALA A 366 -7.69 -6.45 -18.61
CA ALA A 366 -8.75 -6.07 -17.71
C ALA A 366 -9.20 -4.62 -18.00
N ASP A 367 -10.51 -4.41 -18.15
CA ASP A 367 -11.06 -3.11 -18.56
C ASP A 367 -10.67 -1.97 -17.63
N ASP A 368 -10.67 -2.18 -16.31
CA ASP A 368 -10.28 -1.15 -15.34
C ASP A 368 -8.80 -0.80 -15.45
N PHE A 369 -7.94 -1.79 -15.71
CA PHE A 369 -6.53 -1.55 -15.92
C PHE A 369 -6.30 -0.74 -17.20
N ASN A 370 -7.01 -1.11 -18.27
CA ASN A 370 -6.95 -0.38 -19.52
C ASN A 370 -7.44 1.06 -19.34
N TYR A 371 -8.55 1.26 -18.62
CA TYR A 371 -9.07 2.58 -18.28
C TYR A 371 -8.05 3.42 -17.49
N VAL A 372 -7.48 2.88 -16.42
CA VAL A 372 -6.48 3.57 -15.59
C VAL A 372 -5.22 3.91 -16.40
N ASN A 373 -4.70 2.96 -17.18
CA ASN A 373 -3.48 3.14 -17.95
C ASN A 373 -3.66 4.10 -19.14
N GLN A 374 -4.76 3.99 -19.91
CA GLN A 374 -5.00 4.85 -21.07
C GLN A 374 -5.25 6.30 -20.68
N ASN A 375 -5.99 6.53 -19.60
CA ASN A 375 -6.24 7.89 -19.12
C ASN A 375 -5.06 8.46 -18.32
N GLY A 376 -4.05 7.65 -18.02
CA GLY A 376 -2.87 8.07 -17.26
C GLY A 376 -3.19 8.46 -15.82
N TYR A 377 -4.26 7.91 -15.24
CA TYR A 377 -4.67 8.26 -13.88
C TYR A 377 -3.68 7.70 -12.86
N SER A 378 -2.96 8.60 -12.19
CA SER A 378 -2.11 8.26 -11.07
C SER A 378 -2.95 8.07 -9.80
N ILE A 379 -2.38 7.43 -8.77
CA ILE A 379 -3.08 7.14 -7.51
C ILE A 379 -3.72 8.41 -6.94
N GLY A 380 -2.96 9.48 -6.76
CA GLY A 380 -3.43 10.69 -6.10
C GLY A 380 -4.47 11.51 -6.87
N GLN A 381 -4.71 11.20 -8.15
CA GLN A 381 -5.79 11.81 -8.93
C GLN A 381 -7.14 11.15 -8.68
N VAL A 382 -7.14 9.92 -8.17
CA VAL A 382 -8.34 9.13 -7.89
C VAL A 382 -8.56 8.97 -6.39
N TRP A 383 -7.44 8.88 -5.65
CA TRP A 383 -7.36 8.60 -4.22
C TRP A 383 -6.68 9.80 -3.54
N ASP A 384 -7.44 10.73 -3.01
CA ASP A 384 -6.90 11.84 -2.25
C ASP A 384 -6.17 11.38 -0.96
N ALA A 385 -5.53 12.32 -0.26
CA ALA A 385 -4.76 12.01 0.94
C ALA A 385 -5.62 11.36 2.05
N ASP A 386 -6.88 11.77 2.21
CA ASP A 386 -7.80 11.18 3.18
C ASP A 386 -8.18 9.74 2.80
N GLN A 387 -8.46 9.49 1.53
CA GLN A 387 -8.78 8.16 1.02
C GLN A 387 -7.58 7.21 1.16
N GLN A 388 -6.36 7.69 0.92
CA GLN A 388 -5.13 6.92 1.16
C GLN A 388 -4.97 6.58 2.65
N CYS A 389 -5.24 7.53 3.56
CA CYS A 389 -5.27 7.24 5.00
C CYS A 389 -6.34 6.22 5.39
N LYS A 390 -7.52 6.28 4.78
CA LYS A 390 -8.60 5.31 5.03
C LYS A 390 -8.25 3.91 4.54
N LEU A 391 -7.65 3.81 3.36
CA LEU A 391 -7.13 2.55 2.83
C LEU A 391 -6.08 1.94 3.77
N ARG A 392 -5.29 2.76 4.48
CA ARG A 392 -4.21 2.29 5.34
C ARG A 392 -4.61 1.96 6.77
N LEU A 393 -5.42 2.82 7.40
CA LEU A 393 -5.76 2.75 8.83
C LEU A 393 -7.24 2.45 9.10
N GLY A 394 -8.05 2.33 8.05
CA GLY A 394 -9.48 2.03 8.14
C GLY A 394 -10.39 3.25 7.94
N PRO A 395 -11.72 3.04 7.88
CA PRO A 395 -12.68 4.01 7.33
C PRO A 395 -12.80 5.33 8.10
N GLN A 396 -12.43 5.35 9.38
CA GLN A 396 -12.47 6.55 10.23
C GLN A 396 -11.23 7.43 10.09
N ALA A 397 -10.19 6.93 9.42
CA ALA A 397 -8.93 7.63 9.30
C ALA A 397 -9.02 8.84 8.38
N SER A 398 -8.10 9.77 8.57
CA SER A 398 -7.97 10.99 7.76
C SER A 398 -6.54 11.48 7.77
N PHE A 399 -6.23 12.34 6.81
CA PHE A 399 -4.94 12.98 6.65
C PHE A 399 -4.73 14.07 7.70
N CYS A 400 -3.50 14.16 8.23
CA CYS A 400 -3.07 15.23 9.11
C CYS A 400 -2.52 16.41 8.31
N GLN A 401 -3.38 17.41 8.06
CA GLN A 401 -3.07 18.56 7.20
C GLN A 401 -1.82 19.34 7.61
N ILE A 402 -1.49 19.39 8.91
CA ILE A 402 -0.28 20.05 9.41
C ILE A 402 1.03 19.50 8.81
N TYR A 403 1.01 18.25 8.31
CA TYR A 403 2.17 17.59 7.68
C TYR A 403 2.14 17.64 6.14
N TYR A 404 1.40 18.59 5.55
CA TYR A 404 1.28 18.66 4.09
C TYR A 404 2.62 18.79 3.35
N ASN A 405 3.59 19.48 3.93
CA ASN A 405 4.93 19.64 3.35
C ASN A 405 5.72 18.32 3.25
N GLU A 406 5.38 17.31 4.07
CA GLU A 406 6.09 16.03 4.13
C GLU A 406 5.36 14.92 3.38
N MET A 407 4.10 15.14 2.96
CA MET A 407 3.20 14.08 2.50
C MET A 407 3.75 13.26 1.33
N CYS A 408 4.48 13.89 0.41
CA CYS A 408 5.02 13.21 -0.77
C CYS A 408 6.15 12.25 -0.41
N SER A 409 6.82 12.45 0.73
CA SER A 409 7.80 11.52 1.29
C SER A 409 7.19 10.56 2.32
N THR A 410 6.26 11.05 3.14
CA THR A 410 5.61 10.32 4.22
C THR A 410 4.22 10.91 4.46
N LEU A 411 3.16 10.13 4.22
CA LEU A 411 1.80 10.56 4.53
C LEU A 411 1.55 10.34 6.03
N TYR A 412 1.09 11.39 6.72
CA TYR A 412 0.74 11.32 8.13
C TYR A 412 -0.77 11.22 8.29
N CYS A 413 -1.23 10.18 8.96
CA CYS A 413 -2.64 9.88 9.13
C CYS A 413 -3.03 9.83 10.60
N ARG A 414 -4.26 10.21 10.91
CA ARG A 414 -4.90 9.96 12.21
C ARG A 414 -5.91 8.83 12.05
N GLU A 415 -5.96 7.91 13.00
CA GLU A 415 -6.87 6.75 12.98
C GLU A 415 -8.35 7.16 13.04
N SER A 416 -8.62 8.30 13.67
CA SER A 416 -9.93 8.92 13.73
C SER A 416 -9.78 10.43 13.86
N LEU A 417 -10.83 11.18 13.54
CA LEU A 417 -10.86 12.62 13.77
C LEU A 417 -10.53 12.97 15.24
N SER A 418 -11.00 12.17 16.20
CA SER A 418 -10.73 12.37 17.63
C SER A 418 -9.28 12.16 18.03
N SER A 419 -8.51 11.36 17.27
CA SER A 419 -7.11 11.11 17.59
C SER A 419 -6.30 12.40 17.42
N ARG A 420 -5.43 12.68 18.39
CA ARG A 420 -4.47 13.80 18.36
C ARG A 420 -3.13 13.38 17.76
N THR A 421 -2.91 12.07 17.62
CA THR A 421 -1.65 11.51 17.16
C THR A 421 -1.72 11.33 15.65
N CYS A 422 -0.72 11.86 14.96
CA CYS A 422 -0.49 11.61 13.55
C CYS A 422 0.55 10.50 13.43
N ILE A 423 0.16 9.41 12.80
CA ILE A 423 0.96 8.21 12.60
C ILE A 423 1.59 8.33 11.20
N PRO A 424 2.92 8.20 11.06
CA PRO A 424 3.56 8.13 9.76
C PRO A 424 3.13 6.83 9.06
N THR A 425 2.71 6.95 7.81
CA THR A 425 2.35 5.83 6.94
C THR A 425 3.27 5.79 5.73
N THR A 426 2.80 5.36 4.56
CA THR A 426 3.58 5.37 3.33
C THR A 426 3.52 6.72 2.62
N ALA A 427 4.46 7.00 1.72
CA ALA A 427 4.44 8.22 0.91
C ALA A 427 3.09 8.36 0.18
N ALA A 428 2.61 9.60 0.04
CA ALA A 428 1.42 9.87 -0.77
C ALA A 428 1.65 9.42 -2.22
N GLY A 429 0.64 8.79 -2.81
CA GLY A 429 0.68 8.31 -4.19
C GLY A 429 0.96 9.44 -5.19
N GLU A 430 1.53 9.11 -6.35
CA GLU A 430 1.80 10.11 -7.38
C GLU A 430 0.51 10.82 -7.82
N GLY A 431 0.60 12.12 -8.08
CA GLY A 431 -0.52 12.99 -8.40
C GLY A 431 -1.33 13.49 -7.21
N THR A 432 -0.99 13.09 -5.97
CA THR A 432 -1.71 13.58 -4.77
C THR A 432 -1.45 15.07 -4.63
N VAL A 433 -2.50 15.88 -4.51
CA VAL A 433 -2.35 17.33 -4.33
C VAL A 433 -1.56 17.59 -3.06
N CYS A 434 -0.47 18.33 -3.15
CA CYS A 434 0.43 18.62 -2.02
C CYS A 434 0.58 20.10 -1.72
N GLY A 435 0.06 20.98 -2.59
CA GLY A 435 0.19 22.41 -2.43
C GLY A 435 -0.44 23.19 -3.59
N TYR A 436 -0.20 24.48 -3.60
CA TYR A 436 -0.67 25.38 -4.65
C TYR A 436 -0.14 24.95 -6.03
N LYS A 437 -1.05 24.64 -6.97
CA LYS A 437 -0.72 24.12 -8.31
C LYS A 437 0.31 22.99 -8.29
N SER A 438 0.32 22.16 -7.24
CA SER A 438 1.40 21.20 -7.02
C SER A 438 0.86 19.83 -6.61
N ALA A 439 1.50 18.79 -7.11
CA ALA A 439 1.18 17.40 -6.82
C ALA A 439 2.44 16.58 -6.50
N CYS A 440 2.26 15.49 -5.76
CA CYS A 440 3.34 14.57 -5.44
C CYS A 440 3.83 13.87 -6.71
N LYS A 441 5.13 13.95 -6.96
CA LYS A 441 5.80 13.27 -8.06
C LYS A 441 7.17 12.84 -7.59
N ALA A 442 7.43 11.53 -7.70
CA ALA A 442 8.72 10.95 -7.32
C ALA A 442 9.19 11.44 -5.93
N GLY A 443 8.32 11.31 -4.93
CA GLY A 443 8.62 11.63 -3.52
C GLY A 443 8.63 13.12 -3.16
N LYS A 444 8.38 14.02 -4.12
CA LYS A 444 8.46 15.49 -3.92
C LYS A 444 7.18 16.19 -4.34
N CYS A 445 6.91 17.34 -3.74
CA CYS A 445 5.85 18.23 -4.18
C CYS A 445 6.36 19.07 -5.37
N GLU A 446 5.84 18.82 -6.58
CA GLU A 446 6.24 19.51 -7.81
C GLU A 446 5.05 20.24 -8.44
N GLU A 447 5.32 21.32 -9.19
CA GLU A 447 4.28 22.03 -9.95
C GLU A 447 3.60 21.08 -10.96
N SER A 448 2.27 21.16 -11.03
CA SER A 448 1.44 20.32 -11.88
C SER A 448 0.32 21.14 -12.50
N LEU A 449 0.27 21.15 -13.84
CA LEU A 449 -0.78 21.80 -14.62
C LEU A 449 -2.15 21.14 -14.46
N GLN A 450 -2.20 19.93 -13.89
CA GLN A 450 -3.45 19.21 -13.65
C GLN A 450 -4.09 19.57 -12.31
N VAL A 451 -3.40 20.33 -11.45
CA VAL A 451 -3.92 20.81 -10.17
C VAL A 451 -4.36 22.25 -10.29
N THR A 452 -5.63 22.52 -9.98
CA THR A 452 -6.15 23.88 -9.90
C THR A 452 -5.44 24.66 -8.79
N ALA A 453 -5.15 25.93 -9.04
CA ALA A 453 -4.61 26.84 -8.05
C ALA A 453 -5.54 26.94 -6.83
N SER A 454 -5.13 26.39 -5.69
CA SER A 454 -5.78 26.58 -4.41
C SER A 454 -4.72 26.85 -3.35
N GLU A 455 -4.87 27.96 -2.63
CA GLU A 455 -4.06 28.25 -1.44
C GLU A 455 -4.45 27.35 -0.25
N CYS A 456 -5.61 26.69 -0.35
CA CYS A 456 -6.15 25.78 0.65
C CYS A 456 -6.54 24.42 0.06
N PRO A 457 -5.59 23.62 -0.45
CA PRO A 457 -5.89 22.43 -1.23
C PRO A 457 -6.61 21.32 -0.45
N PHE A 458 -6.52 21.32 0.89
CA PHE A 458 -7.15 20.31 1.76
C PHE A 458 -8.44 20.80 2.42
N GLY A 459 -8.85 22.05 2.17
CA GLY A 459 -9.97 22.68 2.85
C GLY A 459 -9.74 22.87 4.35
N ASP A 460 -10.83 22.96 5.12
CA ASP A 460 -10.78 23.07 6.58
C ASP A 460 -10.59 21.71 7.26
N ASP A 461 -9.81 21.71 8.34
CA ASP A 461 -9.75 20.68 9.36
C ASP A 461 -10.64 21.04 10.57
N TYR A 462 -10.71 20.15 11.57
CA TYR A 462 -11.45 20.40 12.81
C TYR A 462 -10.66 21.23 13.80
N VAL A 463 -11.33 22.20 14.44
CA VAL A 463 -10.76 22.94 15.56
C VAL A 463 -10.84 22.10 16.83
N ARG A 464 -9.73 22.03 17.58
CA ARG A 464 -9.61 21.18 18.78
C ARG A 464 -9.67 22.02 20.06
N ASN A 465 -10.17 21.41 21.14
CA ASN A 465 -10.05 21.96 22.49
C ASN A 465 -8.56 22.18 22.86
N GLY A 466 -8.20 23.42 23.22
CA GLY A 466 -6.81 23.85 23.44
C GLY A 466 -6.41 25.09 22.64
N VAL A 467 -7.19 25.43 21.62
CA VAL A 467 -7.20 26.76 21.00
C VAL A 467 -8.08 27.67 21.87
N ASP A 468 -7.58 28.03 23.06
CA ASP A 468 -8.25 28.94 24.00
C ASP A 468 -8.60 30.25 23.27
N PRO A 469 -9.84 30.77 23.41
CA PRO A 469 -10.54 30.88 24.70
C PRO A 469 -11.83 30.05 24.87
N VAL A 470 -12.22 29.21 23.90
CA VAL A 470 -13.50 28.50 23.93
C VAL A 470 -13.32 27.02 24.26
N LYS A 471 -14.07 26.53 25.26
CA LYS A 471 -14.11 25.10 25.64
C LYS A 471 -15.41 24.48 25.16
N TYR A 472 -15.33 23.38 24.42
CA TYR A 472 -16.48 22.66 23.88
C TYR A 472 -16.68 21.31 24.56
N ASN A 473 -17.94 20.85 24.68
CA ASN A 473 -18.31 19.55 25.25
C ASN A 473 -17.99 18.34 24.34
N GLY A 474 -17.23 18.56 23.27
CA GLY A 474 -16.63 17.54 22.41
C GLY A 474 -15.19 17.92 22.07
N ASN A 475 -14.34 16.94 21.73
CA ASN A 475 -12.92 17.18 21.47
C ASN A 475 -12.64 17.95 20.16
N LEU A 476 -13.65 18.12 19.29
CA LEU A 476 -13.56 18.68 17.95
C LEU A 476 -14.80 19.50 17.61
N VAL A 477 -14.63 20.59 16.88
CA VAL A 477 -15.71 21.46 16.39
C VAL A 477 -15.39 21.91 14.96
N THR A 478 -16.41 22.05 14.12
CA THR A 478 -16.22 22.58 12.75
C THR A 478 -15.86 24.07 12.79
N CYS A 479 -15.17 24.59 11.77
CA CYS A 479 -14.84 26.03 11.72
C CYS A 479 -16.07 26.94 11.82
N LYS A 480 -17.18 26.55 11.18
CA LYS A 480 -18.44 27.29 11.24
C LYS A 480 -19.02 27.38 12.65
N GLU A 481 -19.05 26.25 13.38
CA GLU A 481 -19.52 26.22 14.77
C GLU A 481 -18.55 27.01 15.68
N TYR A 482 -17.24 26.82 15.50
CA TYR A 482 -16.21 27.54 16.26
C TYR A 482 -16.35 29.07 16.10
N PHE A 483 -16.55 29.55 14.88
CA PHE A 483 -16.75 30.98 14.60
C PHE A 483 -18.02 31.52 15.26
N SER A 484 -19.11 30.74 15.25
CA SER A 484 -20.37 31.12 15.92
C SER A 484 -20.16 31.31 17.42
N ASP A 485 -19.36 30.44 18.05
CA ASP A 485 -19.03 30.55 19.47
C ASP A 485 -18.07 31.70 19.79
N LEU A 486 -17.08 31.97 18.93
CA LEU A 486 -16.22 33.15 19.08
C LEU A 486 -17.03 34.44 19.07
N SER A 487 -17.93 34.62 18.09
CA SER A 487 -18.78 35.80 18.02
C SER A 487 -19.67 35.94 19.25
N ARG A 488 -20.29 34.84 19.71
CA ARG A 488 -21.15 34.82 20.91
C ARG A 488 -20.41 35.24 22.18
N LEU A 489 -19.13 34.88 22.28
CA LEU A 489 -18.29 35.15 23.45
C LEU A 489 -17.52 36.47 23.36
N GLY A 490 -17.68 37.24 22.29
CA GLY A 490 -17.00 38.53 22.13
C GLY A 490 -15.52 38.40 21.73
N TYR A 491 -15.18 37.36 20.98
CA TYR A 491 -13.85 37.15 20.40
C TYR A 491 -13.85 37.43 18.89
N SER A 492 -12.70 37.89 18.39
CA SER A 492 -12.48 38.24 16.98
C SER A 492 -12.16 36.99 16.15
N ILE A 493 -12.99 36.73 15.13
CA ILE A 493 -12.78 35.65 14.15
C ILE A 493 -11.57 35.98 13.26
N ASP A 494 -11.42 37.23 12.86
CA ASP A 494 -10.28 37.69 12.07
C ASP A 494 -8.95 37.57 12.82
N GLY A 495 -8.94 37.82 14.13
CA GLY A 495 -7.81 37.57 15.01
C GLY A 495 -7.45 36.08 15.09
N PHE A 496 -8.44 35.18 15.12
CA PHE A 496 -8.20 33.74 15.01
C PHE A 496 -7.65 33.36 13.64
N CYS A 497 -8.23 33.89 12.57
CA CYS A 497 -7.82 33.59 11.20
C CYS A 497 -6.41 34.09 10.84
N ASN A 498 -5.89 35.03 11.63
CA ASN A 498 -4.51 35.53 11.59
C ASN A 498 -3.54 34.72 12.49
N SER A 499 -4.04 33.78 13.30
CA SER A 499 -3.21 32.92 14.15
C SER A 499 -2.77 31.64 13.41
N ASN A 500 -1.73 30.98 13.91
CA ASN A 500 -1.29 29.67 13.37
C ASN A 500 -2.41 28.61 13.42
N ASP A 501 -3.25 28.63 14.46
CA ASP A 501 -4.34 27.67 14.60
C ASP A 501 -5.44 27.90 13.56
N GLY A 502 -5.77 29.17 13.27
CA GLY A 502 -6.70 29.51 12.19
C GLY A 502 -6.11 29.26 10.80
N LEU A 503 -4.79 29.45 10.64
CA LEU A 503 -4.05 29.12 9.43
C LEU A 503 -4.09 27.62 9.10
N ASN A 504 -3.91 26.78 10.10
CA ASN A 504 -3.80 25.34 9.91
C ASN A 504 -5.15 24.60 9.99
N SER A 505 -6.10 25.08 10.81
CA SER A 505 -7.37 24.36 11.04
C SER A 505 -8.49 24.88 10.15
N CYS A 506 -8.63 26.21 10.02
CA CYS A 506 -9.76 26.83 9.32
C CYS A 506 -9.31 27.56 8.05
N CYS A 507 -8.36 26.97 7.33
CA CYS A 507 -7.71 27.58 6.18
C CYS A 507 -8.70 28.13 5.12
N GLN A 508 -9.72 27.35 4.73
CA GLN A 508 -10.71 27.74 3.72
C GLN A 508 -11.71 28.73 4.31
N SER A 509 -12.24 28.45 5.50
CA SER A 509 -13.18 29.33 6.22
C SER A 509 -12.57 30.70 6.53
N CYS A 510 -11.26 30.76 6.79
CA CYS A 510 -10.53 31.99 7.10
C CYS A 510 -10.11 32.81 5.88
N SER A 511 -10.20 32.27 4.67
CA SER A 511 -9.76 32.94 3.44
C SER A 511 -10.32 34.37 3.31
N LYS A 512 -11.64 34.53 3.46
CA LYS A 512 -12.32 35.84 3.41
C LYS A 512 -11.93 36.79 4.55
N TYR A 513 -11.61 36.28 5.74
CA TYR A 513 -11.19 37.10 6.87
C TYR A 513 -9.75 37.62 6.72
N ARG A 514 -8.88 36.88 6.02
CA ARG A 514 -7.51 37.33 5.68
C ARG A 514 -7.48 38.37 4.57
N ALA A 515 -8.52 38.41 3.74
CA ALA A 515 -8.67 39.40 2.68
C ALA A 515 -9.20 40.77 3.18
N LEU A 516 -9.51 40.90 4.48
CA LEU A 516 -10.00 42.16 5.03
C LEU A 516 -8.90 43.23 5.06
N ASP A 517 -9.22 44.41 4.52
CA ASP A 517 -8.39 45.62 4.57
C ASP A 517 -8.24 46.17 6.00
N CYS A 518 -9.22 45.89 6.85
CA CYS A 518 -9.27 46.25 8.26
C CYS A 518 -9.69 45.04 9.10
N SER A 519 -8.75 44.48 9.87
CA SER A 519 -8.96 43.33 10.75
C SER A 519 -8.27 43.51 12.12
N ASP A 520 -8.88 42.93 13.14
CA ASP A 520 -8.30 42.76 14.46
C ASP A 520 -7.24 41.64 14.45
N LYS A 521 -6.11 41.88 15.10
CA LYS A 521 -4.99 40.93 15.17
C LYS A 521 -5.08 40.02 16.39
N ALA A 522 -5.68 40.49 17.48
CA ALA A 522 -5.80 39.74 18.72
C ALA A 522 -7.21 39.19 18.92
N PHE A 523 -7.31 37.99 19.48
CA PHE A 523 -8.58 37.32 19.76
C PHE A 523 -9.54 38.16 20.62
N ILE A 524 -9.04 38.84 21.65
CA ILE A 524 -9.88 39.51 22.66
C ILE A 524 -10.38 40.90 22.24
N CYS A 525 -10.05 41.35 21.03
CA CYS A 525 -10.33 42.71 20.57
C CYS A 525 -11.79 43.17 20.75
N PRO A 526 -12.82 42.36 20.41
CA PRO A 526 -14.21 42.83 20.56
C PRO A 526 -14.61 43.06 22.02
N SER A 527 -14.00 42.32 22.96
CA SER A 527 -14.18 42.50 24.41
C SER A 527 -13.44 43.72 24.95
N LEU A 528 -12.44 44.25 24.24
CA LEU A 528 -11.64 45.42 24.66
C LEU A 528 -12.06 46.74 24.01
N LYS A 529 -13.12 46.75 23.19
CA LYS A 529 -13.55 47.93 22.41
C LYS A 529 -13.75 49.21 23.25
N ASP A 530 -14.22 49.07 24.49
CA ASP A 530 -14.50 50.22 25.37
C ASP A 530 -13.23 50.78 26.03
N TYR A 531 -12.11 50.05 25.95
CA TYR A 531 -10.82 50.44 26.51
C TYR A 531 -9.91 51.18 25.52
N CYS A 532 -10.29 51.28 24.25
CA CYS A 532 -9.46 51.86 23.19
C CYS A 532 -9.03 53.31 23.51
N GLN A 533 -9.87 54.09 24.20
CA GLN A 533 -9.55 55.47 24.60
C GLN A 533 -8.47 55.55 25.70
N TYR A 534 -8.32 54.51 26.51
CA TYR A 534 -7.42 54.50 27.67
C TYR A 534 -6.11 53.77 27.38
N VAL A 535 -6.09 52.91 26.37
CA VAL A 535 -4.98 52.01 26.09
C VAL A 535 -4.54 52.18 24.63
N PRO A 536 -3.60 53.12 24.34
CA PRO A 536 -3.25 53.50 22.98
C PRO A 536 -2.78 52.35 22.07
N TRP A 537 -2.07 51.35 22.61
CA TRP A 537 -1.58 50.21 21.82
C TRP A 537 -2.71 49.30 21.30
N LEU A 538 -3.92 49.37 21.88
CA LEU A 538 -5.08 48.63 21.35
C LEU A 538 -5.44 49.09 19.95
N HIS A 539 -5.17 50.33 19.58
CA HIS A 539 -5.41 50.81 18.22
C HIS A 539 -4.56 50.09 17.16
N ASP A 540 -3.44 49.47 17.53
CA ASP A 540 -2.58 48.73 16.61
C ASP A 540 -2.87 47.23 16.59
N SER A 541 -3.34 46.68 17.72
CA SER A 541 -3.70 45.26 17.86
C SER A 541 -5.17 44.98 17.51
N CYS A 542 -6.04 45.97 17.69
CA CYS A 542 -7.50 45.89 17.55
C CYS A 542 -8.06 47.07 16.71
N PRO A 543 -7.50 47.37 15.52
CA PRO A 543 -7.86 48.56 14.77
C PRO A 543 -9.32 48.58 14.32
N LYS A 544 -9.93 47.41 14.09
CA LYS A 544 -11.35 47.29 13.70
C LYS A 544 -12.25 47.51 14.92
N SER A 545 -12.00 46.81 16.03
CA SER A 545 -12.75 46.97 17.28
C SER A 545 -12.65 48.40 17.85
N CYS A 546 -11.48 49.04 17.71
CA CYS A 546 -11.25 50.43 18.13
C CYS A 546 -11.68 51.48 17.11
N LYS A 547 -12.34 51.09 16.00
CA LYS A 547 -12.81 51.98 14.93
C LYS A 547 -11.72 52.89 14.33
N LYS A 548 -10.47 52.43 14.33
CA LYS A 548 -9.33 53.12 13.65
C LYS A 548 -9.45 52.99 12.13
N CYS A 549 -10.05 51.91 11.68
CA CYS A 549 -10.41 51.66 10.29
C CYS A 549 -11.81 51.03 10.21
N THR A 550 -12.36 50.99 9.01
CA THR A 550 -13.64 50.36 8.69
C THR A 550 -13.40 49.32 7.62
N THR A 551 -13.96 48.12 7.78
CA THR A 551 -13.83 47.04 6.81
C THR A 551 -14.67 47.31 5.57
N THR A 552 -14.06 47.23 4.39
CA THR A 552 -14.80 47.29 3.12
C THR A 552 -15.53 45.96 2.88
N PRO A 553 -16.84 45.94 2.56
CA PRO A 553 -17.55 44.70 2.29
C PRO A 553 -16.94 43.94 1.11
N ILE A 554 -16.63 42.66 1.28
CA ILE A 554 -16.18 41.78 0.20
C ILE A 554 -17.39 41.43 -0.67
N THR A 555 -17.28 41.75 -1.95
CA THR A 555 -18.26 41.42 -2.99
C THR A 555 -17.58 40.61 -4.10
N CYS A 556 -18.35 40.14 -5.07
CA CYS A 556 -17.84 39.30 -6.17
C CYS A 556 -16.70 39.90 -7.00
N ASN A 557 -16.44 41.20 -6.91
CA ASN A 557 -15.52 41.92 -7.81
C ASN A 557 -14.20 42.40 -7.15
N LEU A 558 -13.97 42.11 -5.86
CA LEU A 558 -12.90 42.75 -5.08
C LEU A 558 -11.65 41.92 -4.84
N ILE A 559 -11.60 40.69 -5.35
CA ILE A 559 -10.40 39.87 -5.35
C ILE A 559 -10.01 39.74 -6.83
N ASP A 560 -8.73 39.87 -7.18
CA ASP A 560 -8.23 39.76 -8.57
C ASP A 560 -8.61 38.42 -9.26
N ASN A 561 -9.31 37.52 -8.55
CA ASN A 561 -10.14 36.43 -9.05
C ASN A 561 -11.42 36.29 -8.19
N SER A 562 -12.55 35.90 -8.79
CA SER A 562 -13.80 35.58 -8.05
C SER A 562 -13.52 34.69 -6.83
N PRO A 563 -14.15 34.95 -5.65
CA PRO A 563 -13.96 34.11 -4.45
C PRO A 563 -14.47 32.67 -4.65
N CYS A 564 -15.32 32.45 -5.66
CA CYS A 564 -15.85 31.15 -6.01
C CYS A 564 -14.90 30.36 -6.91
N LEU A 565 -14.66 29.11 -6.56
CA LEU A 565 -13.74 28.19 -7.25
C LEU A 565 -14.48 27.31 -8.27
N ASN A 566 -13.72 26.57 -9.09
CA ASN A 566 -14.21 25.56 -10.03
C ASN A 566 -15.29 26.07 -11.02
N GLY A 567 -15.17 27.33 -11.44
CA GLY A 567 -16.09 27.96 -12.39
C GLY A 567 -17.50 28.21 -11.84
N ALA A 568 -17.66 28.20 -10.52
CA ALA A 568 -18.90 28.56 -9.84
C ALA A 568 -19.28 30.03 -10.10
N ILE A 569 -20.59 30.30 -10.05
CA ILE A 569 -21.13 31.64 -10.28
C ILE A 569 -21.15 32.37 -8.93
N CYS A 570 -20.45 33.51 -8.85
CA CYS A 570 -20.56 34.40 -7.70
C CYS A 570 -21.83 35.24 -7.82
N SER A 571 -22.64 35.25 -6.76
CA SER A 571 -23.87 36.04 -6.65
C SER A 571 -23.80 36.96 -5.44
N TYR A 572 -24.24 38.20 -5.58
CA TYR A 572 -24.36 39.12 -4.44
C TYR A 572 -25.50 38.67 -3.51
N SER A 573 -25.30 38.78 -2.19
CA SER A 573 -26.29 38.38 -1.18
C SER A 573 -26.38 39.42 -0.07
N GLU A 574 -27.57 40.02 0.10
CA GLU A 574 -27.87 40.94 1.22
C GLU A 574 -28.27 40.21 2.50
N ASN A 575 -28.56 38.92 2.39
CA ASN A 575 -29.09 38.09 3.46
C ASN A 575 -27.98 37.29 4.18
N GLU A 576 -26.71 37.63 3.97
CA GLU A 576 -25.62 37.00 4.71
C GLU A 576 -25.58 37.50 6.16
N PRO A 577 -25.38 36.62 7.15
CA PRO A 577 -25.38 37.00 8.58
C PRO A 577 -24.27 37.99 8.94
N ASP A 578 -23.16 37.96 8.21
CA ASP A 578 -22.04 38.87 8.38
C ASP A 578 -22.02 39.90 7.24
N ILE A 579 -22.40 41.14 7.58
CA ILE A 579 -22.56 42.27 6.65
C ILE A 579 -21.27 42.57 5.86
N VAL A 580 -20.14 42.07 6.34
CA VAL A 580 -18.81 42.20 5.74
C VAL A 580 -18.64 41.31 4.50
N PHE A 581 -19.39 40.21 4.36
CA PHE A 581 -19.27 39.28 3.23
C PHE A 581 -20.58 39.21 2.45
N ARG A 582 -20.69 39.99 1.36
CA ARG A 582 -21.94 40.12 0.58
C ARG A 582 -21.92 39.33 -0.72
N PHE A 583 -21.49 38.07 -0.65
CA PHE A 583 -21.50 37.18 -1.80
C PHE A 583 -21.83 35.74 -1.41
N LYS A 584 -22.24 34.95 -2.40
CA LYS A 584 -22.50 33.52 -2.30
C LYS A 584 -22.10 32.83 -3.60
N CYS A 585 -21.49 31.65 -3.47
CA CYS A 585 -21.09 30.83 -4.61
C CYS A 585 -22.16 29.80 -4.98
N VAL A 586 -22.54 29.78 -6.26
CA VAL A 586 -23.43 28.77 -6.84
C VAL A 586 -22.59 27.76 -7.61
N CYS A 587 -22.47 26.55 -7.05
CA CYS A 587 -21.61 25.51 -7.59
C CYS A 587 -22.17 24.90 -8.87
N ARG A 588 -21.27 24.56 -9.79
CA ARG A 588 -21.62 23.72 -10.94
C ARG A 588 -21.92 22.29 -10.49
N PRO A 589 -22.70 21.50 -11.27
CA PRO A 589 -22.91 20.09 -11.00
C PRO A 589 -21.58 19.36 -10.80
N GLY A 590 -21.51 18.51 -9.77
CA GLY A 590 -20.28 17.80 -9.40
C GLY A 590 -19.38 18.53 -8.39
N TYR A 591 -19.65 19.80 -8.08
CA TYR A 591 -18.90 20.56 -7.07
C TYR A 591 -19.78 20.98 -5.89
N TYR A 592 -19.18 21.17 -4.71
CA TYR A 592 -19.84 21.58 -3.48
C TYR A 592 -18.87 22.28 -2.52
N GLY A 593 -19.39 22.85 -1.42
CA GLY A 593 -18.62 23.66 -0.48
C GLY A 593 -19.11 25.11 -0.45
N GLU A 594 -18.61 25.91 0.51
CA GLU A 594 -18.98 27.34 0.62
C GLU A 594 -18.50 28.13 -0.60
N TYR A 595 -17.34 27.74 -1.15
CA TYR A 595 -16.70 28.36 -2.30
C TYR A 595 -16.70 27.44 -3.53
N CYS A 596 -17.41 26.32 -3.46
CA CYS A 596 -17.42 25.26 -4.48
C CYS A 596 -16.04 24.61 -4.67
N GLU A 597 -15.24 24.60 -3.61
CA GLU A 597 -13.86 24.12 -3.57
C GLU A 597 -13.74 22.59 -3.63
N LYS A 598 -14.80 21.86 -3.24
CA LYS A 598 -14.81 20.39 -3.23
C LYS A 598 -15.43 19.86 -4.51
N SER A 599 -14.84 18.79 -5.04
CA SER A 599 -15.43 18.02 -6.13
C SER A 599 -16.00 16.70 -5.59
N LYS A 600 -17.10 16.23 -6.15
CA LYS A 600 -17.52 14.84 -6.00
C LYS A 600 -16.60 14.03 -6.92
N ASN A 601 -15.87 13.05 -6.39
CA ASN A 601 -15.07 12.16 -7.23
C ASN A 601 -15.99 11.42 -8.21
N ILE A 602 -15.99 11.85 -9.48
CA ILE A 602 -16.76 11.27 -10.60
C ILE A 602 -16.13 9.94 -11.08
N LEU A 603 -14.94 9.59 -10.59
CA LEU A 603 -14.17 8.40 -11.01
C LEU A 603 -14.65 7.07 -10.43
N PHE A 604 -15.70 7.07 -9.60
CA PHE A 604 -16.52 5.87 -9.43
C PHE A 604 -17.75 6.00 -10.32
N PRO A 605 -17.69 5.61 -11.61
CA PRO A 605 -18.89 5.26 -12.31
C PRO A 605 -19.42 3.99 -11.61
N VAL A 606 -20.26 4.20 -10.60
CA VAL A 606 -21.23 3.18 -10.20
C VAL A 606 -22.24 3.15 -11.34
N ASP A 607 -21.84 2.47 -12.42
CA ASP A 607 -22.66 1.84 -13.45
C ASP A 607 -21.71 1.25 -14.52
N PHE A 608 -20.80 0.38 -14.10
CA PHE A 608 -20.36 -0.67 -15.02
C PHE A 608 -21.52 -1.65 -15.10
N GLY A 609 -22.28 -1.51 -16.19
CA GLY A 609 -23.43 -2.34 -16.49
C GLY A 609 -23.10 -3.81 -16.30
N SER A 610 -24.07 -4.53 -15.74
CA SER A 610 -24.14 -5.97 -15.74
C SER A 610 -23.82 -6.54 -17.12
N THR A 611 -22.66 -7.17 -17.28
CA THR A 611 -22.39 -8.18 -18.31
C THR A 611 -21.48 -9.24 -17.74
#